data_AF-A0A6G8CG61-F1
#
_entry.id   AF-A0A6G8CG61-F1
#
_cell.length_a   1.000
_cell.length_b   1.000
_cell.length_c   1.000
_cell.angle_alpha   90.00
_cell.angle_beta   90.00
_cell.angle_gamma   90.00
#
_symmetry.space_group_name_H-M   'P 1'
#
loop_
_entity.id
_entity.type
_entity.pdbx_description
1 polymer ?
#
loop_
_entity_poly.entity_id
_entity_poly.type
_entity_poly.pdbx_seq_one_letter_code
_entity_poly.pdbx_strand_id
1 'polypeptide(L)'
;MRIEFREGAAVPADLSRIEELINRSNQLNFTKKRVAKDELGASFTDAALRWGTVRVRDRFGDYGLVGVYCLNLPENRLEQLVFSCRILHLGVEQFTYAWLGFPALEVQGEVATELNGTDKPDWITLDSPGAEKDTASTTTSTGTGNERVSVGGQIPDKNRPKLRVLLKGGCDLGQLTPFLQAFAIDVQEEFNYVNEHQIPVHVEHTSLLRLTRELPPSEQQRLASKLPFLGEEAFSTNLWTAEVDALVYSPLMDYTQELYREKATGIAIPFGGYQNILATDAATLGAKYVQRRFRGMDEDFLRRFKSEFEFGGQISPADFQANLRWLRSQLPAAIPIFFLNGAEIEVPGSAETGAAQRHAQMNQALAKFIASADNCFIIDVRDFVRTPADVTNNLRHYQRAHYRTLAQRLAQALGAWHGRQLPHSVWTDLRAQVASHLSSKLRNAWEKLQK
;
A
#
# COMPACT_ATOMS: atom_id res chain seq x y z
N MET A 1 -18.05 -11.00 -4.65
CA MET A 1 -16.63 -11.39 -4.49
C MET A 1 -16.56 -12.88 -4.23
N ARG A 2 -15.52 -13.59 -4.68
CA ARG A 2 -15.37 -15.03 -4.44
C ARG A 2 -14.16 -15.29 -3.55
N ILE A 3 -14.34 -16.15 -2.55
CA ILE A 3 -13.27 -16.58 -1.65
C ILE A 3 -13.07 -18.06 -1.80
N GLU A 4 -11.82 -18.46 -1.94
CA GLU A 4 -11.38 -19.84 -1.82
C GLU A 4 -10.60 -19.97 -0.51
N PHE A 5 -11.03 -20.88 0.36
CA PHE A 5 -10.22 -21.31 1.50
C PHE A 5 -9.46 -22.57 1.12
N ARG A 6 -8.14 -22.57 1.29
CA ARG A 6 -7.34 -23.79 1.16
C ARG A 6 -6.81 -24.19 2.51
N GLU A 7 -7.12 -25.42 2.91
CA GLU A 7 -6.78 -26.03 4.20
C GLU A 7 -6.03 -27.35 4.02
N GLY A 8 -5.48 -27.86 5.12
CA GLY A 8 -4.80 -29.16 5.14
C GLY A 8 -3.59 -29.20 4.19
N ALA A 9 -3.51 -30.22 3.35
CA ALA A 9 -2.35 -30.48 2.48
C ALA A 9 -2.04 -29.35 1.47
N ALA A 10 -2.98 -28.43 1.23
CA ALA A 10 -2.77 -27.28 0.34
C ALA A 10 -2.03 -26.11 1.01
N VAL A 11 -1.97 -26.04 2.34
CA VAL A 11 -1.36 -24.93 3.10
C VAL A 11 0.17 -24.92 3.02
N PRO A 12 0.90 -26.05 3.14
CA PRO A 12 2.37 -26.04 3.15
C PRO A 12 3.00 -25.47 1.87
N ALA A 13 2.32 -25.57 0.73
CA ALA A 13 2.78 -25.01 -0.54
C ALA A 13 2.93 -23.47 -0.51
N ASP A 14 2.21 -22.81 0.39
CA ASP A 14 2.20 -21.36 0.56
C ASP A 14 3.11 -20.87 1.71
N LEU A 15 3.91 -21.75 2.34
CA LEU A 15 4.66 -21.46 3.58
C LEU A 15 5.37 -20.10 3.56
N SER A 16 6.19 -19.83 2.54
CA SER A 16 6.93 -18.57 2.43
C SER A 16 6.02 -17.34 2.35
N ARG A 17 4.88 -17.45 1.66
CA ARG A 17 3.92 -16.35 1.54
C ARG A 17 3.10 -16.16 2.82
N ILE A 18 2.75 -17.25 3.50
CA ILE A 18 2.06 -17.22 4.80
C ILE A 18 2.96 -16.53 5.83
N GLU A 19 4.22 -16.95 5.91
CA GLU A 19 5.24 -16.35 6.78
C GLU A 19 5.34 -14.84 6.51
N GLU A 20 5.53 -14.46 5.25
CA GLU A 20 5.63 -13.06 4.83
C GLU A 20 4.39 -12.27 5.25
N LEU A 21 3.19 -12.81 4.98
CA LEU A 21 1.93 -12.14 5.31
C LEU A 21 1.77 -11.96 6.83
N ILE A 22 2.04 -13.01 7.62
CA ILE A 22 1.98 -12.97 9.08
C ILE A 22 2.99 -11.97 9.62
N ASN A 23 4.20 -11.89 9.05
CA ASN A 23 5.26 -11.08 9.62
C ASN A 23 5.23 -9.61 9.20
N ARG A 24 4.78 -9.30 7.97
CA ARG A 24 4.75 -7.93 7.42
C ARG A 24 3.43 -7.18 7.68
N SER A 25 2.32 -7.88 7.89
CA SER A 25 1.02 -7.23 8.09
C SER A 25 0.88 -6.75 9.53
N ASN A 26 0.68 -5.44 9.75
CA ASN A 26 0.42 -4.90 11.09
C ASN A 26 -1.06 -4.62 11.30
N GLN A 27 -1.63 -3.59 10.69
CA GLN A 27 -3.02 -3.16 10.96
C GLN A 27 -4.09 -4.20 10.57
N LEU A 28 -3.74 -5.23 9.80
CA LEU A 28 -4.61 -6.35 9.44
C LEU A 28 -4.13 -7.69 9.98
N ASN A 29 -3.16 -7.69 10.90
CA ASN A 29 -2.89 -8.83 11.77
C ASN A 29 -3.63 -8.59 13.09
N PHE A 30 -4.68 -9.38 13.34
CA PHE A 30 -5.56 -9.20 14.48
C PHE A 30 -4.96 -9.71 15.79
N THR A 31 -4.12 -10.76 15.74
CA THR A 31 -3.48 -11.32 16.94
C THR A 31 -2.10 -10.72 17.19
N LYS A 32 -1.50 -10.08 16.19
CA LYS A 32 -0.13 -9.54 16.15
C LYS A 32 0.96 -10.58 16.46
N LYS A 33 0.62 -11.87 16.47
CA LYS A 33 1.55 -12.96 16.74
C LYS A 33 2.40 -13.20 15.50
N ARG A 34 3.69 -12.95 15.60
CA ARG A 34 4.69 -13.22 14.55
C ARG A 34 5.16 -14.66 14.66
N VAL A 35 5.68 -15.22 13.58
CA VAL A 35 6.09 -16.63 13.51
C VAL A 35 7.49 -16.74 12.90
N ALA A 36 8.29 -17.68 13.40
CA ALA A 36 9.49 -18.13 12.71
C ALA A 36 9.11 -19.16 11.65
N LYS A 37 9.80 -19.18 10.50
CA LYS A 37 9.49 -20.07 9.38
C LYS A 37 9.43 -21.54 9.75
N ASP A 38 10.42 -21.99 10.52
CA ASP A 38 10.58 -23.39 10.89
C ASP A 38 9.47 -23.84 11.86
N GLU A 39 9.13 -22.99 12.83
CA GLU A 39 8.04 -23.22 13.78
C GLU A 39 6.67 -23.20 13.09
N LEU A 40 6.48 -22.26 12.15
CA LEU A 40 5.28 -22.18 11.32
C LEU A 40 5.08 -23.46 10.51
N GLY A 41 6.15 -23.93 9.83
CA GLY A 41 6.10 -25.16 9.04
C GLY A 41 5.75 -26.39 9.87
N ALA A 42 6.34 -26.52 11.06
CA ALA A 42 6.03 -27.62 11.98
C ALA A 42 4.55 -27.57 12.44
N SER A 43 4.02 -26.37 12.71
CA SER A 43 2.64 -26.18 13.19
C SER A 43 1.56 -26.63 12.18
N PHE A 44 1.87 -26.72 10.88
CA PHE A 44 0.92 -27.20 9.87
C PHE A 44 0.60 -28.69 10.00
N THR A 45 1.41 -29.45 10.74
CA THR A 45 1.21 -30.89 10.97
C THR A 45 0.43 -31.20 12.25
N ASP A 46 0.16 -30.18 13.08
CA ASP A 46 -0.57 -30.35 14.32
C ASP A 46 -2.08 -30.49 14.05
N ALA A 47 -2.65 -31.64 14.41
CA ALA A 47 -4.07 -31.94 14.23
C ALA A 47 -5.00 -31.08 15.11
N ALA A 48 -4.48 -30.43 16.16
CA ALA A 48 -5.24 -29.49 16.99
C ALA A 48 -5.40 -28.12 16.32
N LEU A 49 -4.60 -27.81 15.30
CA LEU A 49 -4.57 -26.53 14.61
C LEU A 49 -5.14 -26.64 13.21
N ARG A 50 -6.23 -25.92 12.96
CA ARG A 50 -6.82 -25.78 11.63
C ARG A 50 -6.24 -24.54 10.96
N TRP A 51 -5.23 -24.76 10.14
CA TRP A 51 -4.66 -23.75 9.26
C TRP A 51 -5.44 -23.63 7.96
N GLY A 52 -5.64 -22.39 7.51
CA GLY A 52 -6.18 -22.13 6.19
C GLY A 52 -5.72 -20.81 5.60
N THR A 53 -5.58 -20.80 4.28
CA THR A 53 -5.27 -19.60 3.51
C THR A 53 -6.54 -19.05 2.87
N VAL A 54 -6.59 -17.73 2.72
CA VAL A 54 -7.72 -17.01 2.14
C VAL A 54 -7.26 -16.45 0.80
N ARG A 55 -7.87 -16.93 -0.27
CA ARG A 55 -7.67 -16.42 -1.63
C ARG A 55 -8.91 -15.70 -2.08
N VAL A 56 -8.73 -14.52 -2.64
CA VAL A 56 -9.84 -13.70 -3.11
C VAL A 56 -9.71 -13.53 -4.60
N ARG A 57 -10.80 -13.78 -5.30
CA ARG A 57 -10.96 -13.43 -6.70
C ARG A 57 -12.30 -12.79 -6.91
N ASP A 58 -12.39 -11.91 -7.88
CA ASP A 58 -13.67 -11.41 -8.33
C ASP A 58 -13.71 -11.39 -9.87
N ARG A 59 -14.69 -10.69 -10.41
CA ARG A 59 -14.88 -10.57 -11.86
C ARG A 59 -13.86 -9.63 -12.53
N PHE A 60 -13.01 -8.98 -11.75
CA PHE A 60 -12.07 -7.95 -12.17
C PHE A 60 -10.61 -8.40 -12.03
N GLY A 61 -10.33 -9.32 -11.12
CA GLY A 61 -9.00 -9.88 -10.98
C GLY A 61 -8.91 -10.97 -9.93
N ASP A 62 -7.76 -11.62 -9.91
CA ASP A 62 -7.35 -12.53 -8.87
C ASP A 62 -6.42 -11.78 -7.92
N TYR A 63 -6.79 -11.67 -6.64
CA TYR A 63 -6.00 -11.03 -5.61
C TYR A 63 -4.98 -12.03 -5.01
N GLY A 64 -5.07 -13.30 -5.37
CA GLY A 64 -4.23 -14.39 -4.87
C GLY A 64 -4.42 -14.60 -3.37
N LEU A 65 -3.37 -15.12 -2.71
CA LEU A 65 -3.34 -15.29 -1.26
C LEU A 65 -3.31 -13.93 -0.57
N VAL A 66 -4.40 -13.59 0.10
CA VAL A 66 -4.63 -12.31 0.77
C VAL A 66 -4.85 -12.45 2.26
N GLY A 67 -5.05 -13.67 2.78
CA GLY A 67 -5.23 -13.90 4.20
C GLY A 67 -4.74 -15.27 4.64
N VAL A 68 -4.55 -15.41 5.95
CA VAL A 68 -4.31 -16.68 6.62
C VAL A 68 -4.98 -16.67 7.99
N TYR A 69 -5.47 -17.83 8.41
CA TYR A 69 -5.91 -18.05 9.78
C TYR A 69 -5.36 -19.36 10.33
N CYS A 70 -5.27 -19.42 11.66
CA CYS A 70 -5.03 -20.62 12.43
C CYS A 70 -6.07 -20.68 13.55
N LEU A 71 -6.93 -21.69 13.50
CA LEU A 71 -7.95 -21.96 14.52
C LEU A 71 -7.51 -23.14 15.39
N ASN A 72 -7.34 -22.89 16.68
CA ASN A 72 -7.20 -23.93 17.69
C ASN A 72 -8.55 -24.60 17.90
N LEU A 73 -8.67 -25.87 17.48
CA LEU A 73 -9.92 -26.62 17.49
C LEU A 73 -10.42 -26.93 18.91
N PRO A 74 -9.59 -27.44 19.85
CA PRO A 74 -10.03 -27.69 21.23
C PRO A 74 -10.56 -26.45 21.94
N GLU A 75 -9.92 -25.30 21.75
CA GLU A 75 -10.26 -24.06 22.48
C GLU A 75 -11.23 -23.16 21.70
N ASN A 76 -11.58 -23.52 20.46
CA ASN A 76 -12.34 -22.71 19.51
C ASN A 76 -11.84 -21.25 19.47
N ARG A 77 -10.52 -21.08 19.34
CA ARG A 77 -9.82 -19.78 19.41
C ARG A 77 -8.93 -19.55 18.20
N LEU A 78 -8.97 -18.34 17.64
CA LEU A 78 -8.04 -17.92 16.61
C LEU A 78 -6.67 -17.56 17.18
N GLU A 79 -5.64 -18.29 16.75
CA GLU A 79 -4.25 -17.99 17.08
C GLU A 79 -3.61 -17.07 16.05
N GLN A 80 -4.05 -17.18 14.80
CA GLN A 80 -3.67 -16.28 13.71
C GLN A 80 -4.93 -15.86 12.97
N LEU A 81 -5.03 -14.57 12.69
CA LEU A 81 -5.98 -14.03 11.73
C LEU A 81 -5.32 -12.81 11.10
N VAL A 82 -4.88 -12.96 9.86
CA VAL A 82 -4.03 -11.96 9.19
C VAL A 82 -4.46 -11.76 7.76
N PHE A 83 -4.48 -10.50 7.31
CA PHE A 83 -4.78 -10.15 5.92
C PHE A 83 -3.83 -9.11 5.34
N SER A 84 -3.74 -9.12 4.01
CA SER A 84 -3.09 -8.12 3.19
C SER A 84 -3.93 -6.85 3.12
N CYS A 85 -3.28 -5.68 3.07
CA CYS A 85 -3.94 -4.40 2.81
C CYS A 85 -4.72 -4.35 1.49
N ARG A 86 -4.43 -5.26 0.54
CA ARG A 86 -5.15 -5.40 -0.74
C ARG A 86 -6.65 -5.68 -0.57
N ILE A 87 -7.07 -6.19 0.59
CA ILE A 87 -8.48 -6.45 0.88
C ILE A 87 -9.12 -5.48 1.86
N LEU A 88 -8.40 -4.42 2.25
CA LEU A 88 -8.89 -3.46 3.24
C LEU A 88 -10.23 -2.86 2.78
N HIS A 89 -11.23 -2.89 3.67
CA HIS A 89 -12.61 -2.45 3.43
C HIS A 89 -13.43 -3.30 2.44
N LEU A 90 -12.93 -4.46 1.99
CA LEU A 90 -13.69 -5.41 1.17
C LEU A 90 -14.57 -6.35 2.03
N GLY A 91 -14.33 -6.39 3.35
CA GLY A 91 -15.05 -7.24 4.30
C GLY A 91 -14.64 -8.70 4.26
N VAL A 92 -13.47 -9.00 3.68
CA VAL A 92 -12.89 -10.36 3.60
C VAL A 92 -12.56 -10.87 5.01
N GLU A 93 -12.04 -9.97 5.84
CA GLU A 93 -11.71 -10.19 7.24
C GLU A 93 -12.93 -10.61 8.05
N GLN A 94 -14.01 -9.83 7.98
CA GLN A 94 -15.27 -10.11 8.66
C GLN A 94 -15.95 -11.38 8.11
N PHE A 95 -15.86 -11.63 6.81
CA PHE A 95 -16.42 -12.85 6.23
C PHE A 95 -15.67 -14.10 6.67
N THR A 96 -14.34 -14.06 6.67
CA THR A 96 -13.52 -15.18 7.13
C THR A 96 -13.82 -15.46 8.60
N TYR A 97 -13.93 -14.43 9.44
CA TYR A 97 -14.27 -14.58 10.85
C TYR A 97 -15.67 -15.19 11.06
N ALA A 98 -16.66 -14.73 10.30
CA ALA A 98 -18.01 -15.30 10.30
C ALA A 98 -18.05 -16.74 9.79
N TRP A 99 -17.29 -17.06 8.75
CA TRP A 99 -17.20 -18.39 8.15
C TRP A 99 -16.60 -19.41 9.11
N LEU A 100 -15.62 -18.98 9.93
CA LEU A 100 -15.06 -19.79 11.02
C LEU A 100 -16.01 -19.94 12.22
N GLY A 101 -17.17 -19.29 12.22
CA GLY A 101 -18.16 -19.41 13.28
C GLY A 101 -17.93 -18.48 14.47
N PHE A 102 -17.26 -17.34 14.27
CA PHE A 102 -16.92 -16.38 15.32
C PHE A 102 -16.18 -17.02 16.52
N PRO A 103 -15.09 -17.76 16.28
CA PRO A 103 -14.27 -18.31 17.36
C PRO A 103 -13.72 -17.20 18.25
N ALA A 104 -13.30 -17.52 19.47
CA ALA A 104 -12.69 -16.53 20.35
C ALA A 104 -11.47 -15.89 19.65
N LEU A 105 -11.44 -14.55 19.60
CA LEU A 105 -10.35 -13.79 19.00
C LEU A 105 -9.93 -12.69 19.97
N GLU A 106 -8.69 -12.81 20.47
CA GLU A 106 -8.08 -11.75 21.27
C GLU A 106 -7.39 -10.77 20.33
N VAL A 107 -8.07 -9.66 20.02
CA VAL A 107 -7.50 -8.60 19.18
C VAL A 107 -6.42 -7.86 19.96
N GLN A 108 -5.23 -7.75 19.38
CA GLN A 108 -4.06 -7.17 20.02
C GLN A 108 -3.70 -5.82 19.37
N GLY A 109 -3.79 -4.74 20.13
CA GLY A 109 -3.44 -3.39 19.66
C GLY A 109 -4.38 -2.83 18.60
N GLU A 110 -3.95 -1.77 17.90
CA GLU A 110 -4.76 -1.12 16.88
C GLU A 110 -4.82 -1.93 15.58
N VAL A 111 -6.03 -2.07 15.04
CA VAL A 111 -6.32 -2.74 13.76
C VAL A 111 -7.10 -1.79 12.84
N ALA A 112 -6.91 -1.91 11.52
CA ALA A 112 -7.53 -1.03 10.53
C ALA A 112 -9.04 -1.28 10.36
N THR A 113 -9.56 -2.39 10.91
CA THR A 113 -10.97 -2.73 10.86
C THR A 113 -11.33 -3.48 12.13
N GLU A 114 -12.42 -3.08 12.78
CA GLU A 114 -12.95 -3.80 13.93
C GLU A 114 -13.84 -4.96 13.46
N LEU A 115 -13.62 -6.15 14.01
CA LEU A 115 -14.46 -7.32 13.77
C LEU A 115 -15.54 -7.43 14.83
N ASN A 116 -16.71 -7.95 14.46
CA ASN A 116 -17.78 -8.23 15.41
C ASN A 116 -18.34 -9.65 15.26
N GLY A 117 -19.01 -10.15 16.31
CA GLY A 117 -19.52 -11.51 16.38
C GLY A 117 -20.89 -11.73 15.73
N THR A 118 -21.43 -10.74 15.02
CA THR A 118 -22.81 -10.81 14.49
C THR A 118 -22.88 -10.64 12.97
N ASP A 119 -21.98 -9.85 12.40
CA ASP A 119 -22.01 -9.51 10.99
C ASP A 119 -21.49 -10.66 10.13
N LYS A 120 -22.33 -11.06 9.17
CA LYS A 120 -22.00 -12.08 8.17
C LYS A 120 -22.12 -11.46 6.79
N PRO A 121 -20.99 -11.07 6.16
CA PRO A 121 -20.99 -10.54 4.81
C PRO A 121 -21.66 -11.50 3.82
N ASP A 122 -22.77 -11.08 3.21
CA ASP A 122 -23.56 -11.90 2.28
C ASP A 122 -23.21 -11.63 0.80
N TRP A 123 -22.27 -10.71 0.52
CA TRP A 123 -21.75 -10.36 -0.83
C TRP A 123 -20.54 -11.20 -1.26
N ILE A 124 -20.13 -12.12 -0.39
CA ILE A 124 -18.95 -12.95 -0.53
C ILE A 124 -19.42 -14.38 -0.65
N THR A 125 -19.00 -15.03 -1.74
CA THR A 125 -19.38 -16.41 -2.07
C THR A 125 -18.16 -17.30 -1.98
N LEU A 126 -18.30 -18.48 -1.40
CA LEU A 126 -17.24 -19.49 -1.43
C LEU A 126 -17.15 -20.10 -2.83
N ASP A 127 -15.96 -20.08 -3.43
CA ASP A 127 -15.66 -20.97 -4.55
C ASP A 127 -15.38 -22.37 -3.97
N SER A 128 -16.06 -23.38 -4.50
CA SER A 128 -15.82 -24.77 -4.10
C SER A 128 -14.50 -25.26 -4.71
N PRO A 129 -13.67 -26.03 -3.98
CA PRO A 129 -12.45 -26.60 -4.55
C PRO A 129 -12.82 -27.64 -5.63
N GLY A 130 -12.32 -27.48 -6.86
CA GLY A 130 -12.41 -28.54 -7.89
C GLY A 130 -13.04 -28.17 -9.23
N ALA A 131 -12.74 -27.00 -9.81
CA ALA A 131 -13.02 -26.73 -11.23
C ALA A 131 -11.77 -26.19 -11.94
N GLU A 132 -10.76 -27.05 -12.08
CA GLU A 132 -9.79 -26.90 -13.16
C GLU A 132 -10.55 -27.02 -14.49
N LYS A 133 -10.48 -25.99 -15.33
CA LYS A 133 -10.72 -26.15 -16.76
C LYS A 133 -9.39 -25.98 -17.45
N ASP A 134 -8.80 -27.12 -17.79
CA ASP A 134 -7.89 -27.28 -18.90
C ASP A 134 -8.42 -26.55 -20.14
N THR A 135 -7.59 -25.69 -20.72
CA THR A 135 -7.71 -25.35 -22.14
C THR A 135 -6.33 -25.46 -22.78
N ALA A 136 -5.91 -26.69 -22.99
CA ALA A 136 -5.06 -27.06 -24.10
C ALA A 136 -5.92 -27.81 -25.14
N SER A 137 -6.25 -27.16 -26.25
CA SER A 137 -6.36 -27.87 -27.53
C SER A 137 -6.19 -26.90 -28.70
N THR A 138 -5.05 -27.03 -29.37
CA THR A 138 -4.86 -26.81 -30.80
C THR A 138 -5.97 -27.53 -31.59
N THR A 139 -6.56 -26.90 -32.62
CA THR A 139 -6.59 -27.39 -34.02
C THR A 139 -7.28 -26.36 -34.94
N THR A 140 -6.57 -26.09 -36.03
CA THR A 140 -6.88 -25.53 -37.35
C THR A 140 -8.28 -25.83 -37.94
N SER A 141 -8.90 -24.82 -38.58
CA SER A 141 -9.17 -24.75 -40.04
C SER A 141 -10.46 -23.99 -40.43
N THR A 142 -10.28 -23.01 -41.34
CA THR A 142 -11.09 -22.64 -42.52
C THR A 142 -12.61 -22.41 -42.44
N GLY A 143 -13.06 -21.25 -42.94
CA GLY A 143 -14.31 -21.16 -43.71
C GLY A 143 -15.19 -19.92 -43.51
N THR A 144 -15.02 -18.93 -44.40
CA THR A 144 -16.06 -18.11 -45.06
C THR A 144 -17.08 -17.27 -44.26
N GLY A 145 -16.89 -15.94 -44.32
CA GLY A 145 -17.86 -14.96 -44.80
C GLY A 145 -19.26 -14.84 -44.17
N ASN A 146 -19.49 -13.76 -43.41
CA ASN A 146 -20.54 -12.80 -43.79
C ASN A 146 -20.42 -11.49 -43.00
N GLU A 147 -20.44 -10.39 -43.76
CA GLU A 147 -20.54 -9.02 -43.29
C GLU A 147 -21.89 -8.77 -42.60
N ARG A 148 -21.85 -8.18 -41.40
CA ARG A 148 -22.91 -7.28 -40.92
C ARG A 148 -22.29 -6.11 -40.16
N VAL A 149 -22.49 -4.93 -40.73
CA VAL A 149 -22.24 -3.62 -40.16
C VAL A 149 -23.31 -3.31 -39.10
N SER A 150 -22.92 -2.97 -37.87
CA SER A 150 -23.67 -2.02 -37.02
C SER A 150 -22.89 -1.57 -35.77
N VAL A 151 -22.32 -0.36 -35.88
CA VAL A 151 -22.38 0.79 -34.94
C VAL A 151 -22.36 0.53 -33.41
N GLY A 152 -21.29 1.04 -32.77
CA GLY A 152 -21.44 1.93 -31.60
C GLY A 152 -21.30 1.35 -30.20
N GLY A 153 -20.08 0.94 -29.82
CA GLY A 153 -19.71 0.68 -28.43
C GLY A 153 -18.41 -0.10 -28.35
N GLN A 154 -17.28 0.59 -28.24
CA GLN A 154 -15.98 -0.07 -28.09
C GLN A 154 -15.93 -0.82 -26.76
N ILE A 155 -16.16 -2.13 -26.83
CA ILE A 155 -15.74 -3.10 -25.81
C ILE A 155 -14.20 -3.01 -25.75
N PRO A 156 -13.58 -2.87 -24.58
CA PRO A 156 -12.12 -2.80 -24.49
C PRO A 156 -11.51 -4.07 -25.07
N ASP A 157 -10.69 -3.88 -26.10
CA ASP A 157 -9.96 -4.94 -26.79
C ASP A 157 -9.03 -5.65 -25.78
N LYS A 158 -9.33 -6.92 -25.46
CA LYS A 158 -8.60 -7.72 -24.47
C LYS A 158 -7.13 -7.96 -24.86
N ASN A 159 -6.75 -7.66 -26.10
CA ASN A 159 -5.40 -7.88 -26.64
C ASN A 159 -4.49 -6.63 -26.66
N ARG A 160 -4.94 -5.47 -26.18
CA ARG A 160 -4.08 -4.27 -26.17
C ARG A 160 -3.12 -4.31 -24.97
N PRO A 161 -1.80 -4.11 -25.16
CA PRO A 161 -0.83 -4.19 -24.06
C PRO A 161 -1.09 -3.11 -23.01
N LYS A 162 -1.20 -3.53 -21.74
CA LYS A 162 -1.37 -2.64 -20.57
C LYS A 162 -0.13 -1.78 -20.36
N LEU A 163 -0.31 -0.54 -19.89
CA LEU A 163 0.83 0.26 -19.40
C LEU A 163 1.31 -0.31 -18.07
N ARG A 164 2.59 -0.61 -17.93
CA ARG A 164 3.21 -0.99 -16.65
C ARG A 164 3.55 0.28 -15.89
N VAL A 165 3.02 0.44 -14.68
CA VAL A 165 3.19 1.63 -13.86
C VAL A 165 3.67 1.24 -12.48
N LEU A 166 4.76 1.85 -12.00
CA LEU A 166 5.18 1.75 -10.61
C LEU A 166 4.54 2.89 -9.80
N LEU A 167 3.77 2.55 -8.77
CA LEU A 167 3.33 3.48 -7.73
C LEU A 167 4.33 3.42 -6.57
N LYS A 168 5.00 4.54 -6.28
CA LYS A 168 5.92 4.67 -5.14
C LYS A 168 5.48 5.80 -4.22
N GLY A 169 5.28 5.50 -2.94
CA GLY A 169 4.70 6.45 -1.99
C GLY A 169 4.28 5.81 -0.67
N GLY A 170 3.43 6.49 0.10
CA GLY A 170 2.82 5.94 1.29
C GLY A 170 1.56 5.11 0.99
N CYS A 171 0.97 4.53 2.05
CA CYS A 171 -0.29 3.80 2.02
C CYS A 171 -1.46 4.61 1.45
N ASP A 172 -1.37 5.95 1.43
CA ASP A 172 -2.32 6.84 0.75
C ASP A 172 -2.49 6.45 -0.73
N LEU A 173 -1.41 6.04 -1.40
CA LEU A 173 -1.48 5.57 -2.79
C LEU A 173 -2.10 4.19 -2.96
N GLY A 174 -2.09 3.34 -1.94
CA GLY A 174 -2.72 2.02 -2.01
C GLY A 174 -4.23 2.08 -2.26
N GLN A 175 -4.89 3.19 -1.90
CA GLN A 175 -6.31 3.41 -2.18
C GLN A 175 -6.58 3.72 -3.66
N LEU A 176 -5.55 4.06 -4.43
CA LEU A 176 -5.63 4.37 -5.85
C LEU A 176 -5.73 3.11 -6.73
N THR A 177 -5.02 2.05 -6.35
CA THR A 177 -4.86 0.82 -7.14
C THR A 177 -6.19 0.22 -7.61
N PRO A 178 -7.23 0.07 -6.76
CA PRO A 178 -8.50 -0.51 -7.20
C PRO A 178 -9.19 0.29 -8.31
N PHE A 179 -9.01 1.62 -8.33
CA PHE A 179 -9.59 2.49 -9.36
C PHE A 179 -8.76 2.47 -10.66
N LEU A 180 -7.44 2.33 -10.57
CA LEU A 180 -6.56 2.21 -11.74
C LEU A 180 -6.78 0.93 -12.53
N GLN A 181 -7.24 -0.15 -11.87
CA GLN A 181 -7.63 -1.39 -12.53
C GLN A 181 -8.81 -1.23 -13.51
N ALA A 182 -9.57 -0.12 -13.44
CA ALA A 182 -10.60 0.21 -14.42
C ALA A 182 -10.05 0.63 -15.79
N PHE A 183 -8.73 0.84 -15.88
CA PHE A 183 -8.00 1.23 -17.09
C PHE A 183 -7.07 0.10 -17.55
N ALA A 184 -6.57 0.20 -18.78
CA ALA A 184 -5.57 -0.72 -19.33
C ALA A 184 -4.17 -0.46 -18.75
N ILE A 185 -4.04 -0.58 -17.42
CA ILE A 185 -2.84 -0.34 -16.63
C ILE A 185 -2.53 -1.61 -15.81
N ASP A 186 -1.27 -1.98 -15.78
CA ASP A 186 -0.69 -2.98 -14.88
C ASP A 186 0.10 -2.24 -13.80
N VAL A 187 -0.26 -2.46 -12.53
CA VAL A 187 0.23 -1.66 -11.41
C VAL A 187 1.21 -2.48 -10.58
N GLN A 188 2.43 -1.98 -10.45
CA GLN A 188 3.42 -2.40 -9.47
C GLN A 188 3.41 -1.42 -8.31
N GLU A 189 3.53 -1.93 -7.09
CA GLU A 189 3.43 -1.13 -5.86
C GLU A 189 4.73 -1.22 -5.07
N GLU A 190 5.24 -0.08 -4.61
CA GLU A 190 6.32 -0.01 -3.63
C GLU A 190 5.99 1.06 -2.58
N PHE A 191 5.28 0.62 -1.54
CA PHE A 191 4.81 1.49 -0.46
C PHE A 191 5.57 1.27 0.84
N ASN A 192 5.30 2.14 1.82
CA ASN A 192 5.78 1.94 3.18
C ASN A 192 5.32 0.58 3.74
N TYR A 193 6.13 -0.02 4.61
CA TYR A 193 5.87 -1.31 5.24
C TYR A 193 6.17 -1.24 6.73
N VAL A 194 5.90 -2.31 7.47
CA VAL A 194 6.30 -2.45 8.87
C VAL A 194 7.46 -3.42 8.95
N ASN A 195 8.57 -2.99 9.52
CA ASN A 195 9.80 -3.77 9.57
C ASN A 195 9.83 -4.81 10.71
N GLU A 196 10.93 -5.55 10.82
CA GLU A 196 11.21 -6.56 11.84
C GLU A 196 11.14 -6.02 13.28
N HIS A 197 11.34 -4.71 13.44
CA HIS A 197 11.24 -3.97 14.69
C HIS A 197 9.83 -3.42 14.98
N GLN A 198 8.83 -3.76 14.16
CA GLN A 198 7.44 -3.28 14.25
C GLN A 198 7.28 -1.77 14.01
N ILE A 199 8.22 -1.15 13.30
CA ILE A 199 8.20 0.29 13.01
C ILE A 199 7.76 0.49 11.56
N PRO A 200 6.82 1.41 11.28
CA PRO A 200 6.50 1.83 9.92
C PRO A 200 7.72 2.49 9.25
N VAL A 201 8.14 1.95 8.12
CA VAL A 201 9.29 2.42 7.33
C VAL A 201 8.80 3.01 6.03
N HIS A 202 9.15 4.26 5.78
CA HIS A 202 8.88 4.97 4.54
C HIS A 202 10.14 4.96 3.67
N VAL A 203 10.03 4.40 2.47
CA VAL A 203 11.12 4.21 1.50
C VAL A 203 11.03 5.17 0.31
N GLU A 204 10.08 6.10 0.36
CA GLU A 204 9.77 7.10 -0.65
C GLU A 204 10.35 8.49 -0.35
N HIS A 205 10.92 8.73 0.83
CA HIS A 205 11.58 10.00 1.11
C HIS A 205 12.83 10.14 0.21
N THR A 206 12.93 11.22 -0.56
CA THR A 206 13.99 11.33 -1.59
C THR A 206 15.41 11.30 -1.03
N SER A 207 15.64 11.85 0.17
CA SER A 207 16.92 11.69 0.88
C SER A 207 17.31 10.23 1.14
N LEU A 208 16.39 9.39 1.62
CA LEU A 208 16.68 7.96 1.82
C LEU A 208 16.89 7.26 0.47
N LEU A 209 16.07 7.60 -0.52
CA LEU A 209 16.17 7.04 -1.86
C LEU A 209 17.54 7.29 -2.50
N ARG A 210 18.14 8.47 -2.29
CA ARG A 210 19.51 8.77 -2.72
C ARG A 210 20.54 7.85 -2.09
N LEU A 211 20.42 7.61 -0.79
CA LEU A 211 21.35 6.75 -0.05
C LEU A 211 21.36 5.30 -0.58
N THR A 212 20.26 4.81 -1.16
CA THR A 212 20.22 3.48 -1.80
C THR A 212 21.19 3.33 -2.97
N ARG A 213 21.58 4.43 -3.62
CA ARG A 213 22.54 4.44 -4.75
C ARG A 213 23.89 5.07 -4.41
N GLU A 214 23.92 6.04 -3.51
CA GLU A 214 25.12 6.83 -3.20
C GLU A 214 25.98 6.19 -2.09
N LEU A 215 25.39 5.40 -1.19
CA LEU A 215 26.14 4.73 -0.13
C LEU A 215 26.61 3.34 -0.57
N PRO A 216 27.83 2.91 -0.18
CA PRO A 216 28.26 1.53 -0.32
C PRO A 216 27.32 0.56 0.42
N PRO A 217 27.12 -0.68 -0.06
CA PRO A 217 26.24 -1.66 0.59
C PRO A 217 26.58 -1.91 2.08
N SER A 218 27.87 -1.88 2.44
CA SER A 218 28.30 -2.03 3.84
C SER A 218 27.80 -0.89 4.74
N GLU A 219 27.70 0.31 4.20
CA GLU A 219 27.23 1.48 4.94
C GLU A 219 25.70 1.50 5.04
N GLN A 220 25.00 1.06 3.98
CA GLN A 220 23.56 0.80 4.03
C GLN A 220 23.24 -0.23 5.11
N GLN A 221 23.96 -1.36 5.13
CA GLN A 221 23.80 -2.40 6.15
C GLN A 221 24.11 -1.87 7.56
N ARG A 222 25.19 -1.09 7.73
CA ARG A 222 25.52 -0.47 9.02
C ARG A 222 24.38 0.39 9.53
N LEU A 223 23.80 1.24 8.68
CA LEU A 223 22.69 2.12 9.05
C LEU A 223 21.42 1.33 9.36
N ALA A 224 21.09 0.33 8.53
CA ALA A 224 19.93 -0.55 8.73
C ALA A 224 19.98 -1.27 10.08
N SER A 225 21.14 -1.84 10.44
CA SER A 225 21.33 -2.52 11.74
C SER A 225 21.42 -1.55 12.92
N LYS A 226 21.98 -0.35 12.72
CA LYS A 226 22.17 0.64 13.79
C LYS A 226 20.86 1.35 14.16
N LEU A 227 19.98 1.56 13.20
CA LEU A 227 18.76 2.36 13.34
C LEU A 227 17.53 1.45 13.21
N PRO A 228 16.89 1.04 14.32
CA PRO A 228 15.75 0.12 14.30
C PRO A 228 14.58 0.61 13.45
N PHE A 229 14.43 1.93 13.28
CA PHE A 229 13.38 2.52 12.45
C PHE A 229 13.65 2.47 10.94
N LEU A 230 14.84 2.02 10.51
CA LEU A 230 15.10 1.65 9.12
C LEU A 230 14.81 0.16 8.94
N GLY A 231 15.56 -0.69 9.64
CA GLY A 231 15.50 -2.15 9.45
C GLY A 231 16.13 -2.61 8.13
N GLU A 232 16.20 -3.92 7.94
CA GLU A 232 17.00 -4.58 6.89
C GLU A 232 16.60 -4.18 5.46
N GLU A 233 15.30 -4.01 5.21
CA GLU A 233 14.76 -3.73 3.86
C GLU A 233 14.80 -2.22 3.50
N ALA A 234 15.25 -1.31 4.37
CA ALA A 234 15.09 0.14 4.18
C ALA A 234 15.79 0.70 2.94
N PHE A 235 16.85 0.04 2.49
CA PHE A 235 17.61 0.42 1.29
C PHE A 235 17.29 -0.45 0.07
N SER A 236 16.38 -1.42 0.21
CA SER A 236 15.92 -2.27 -0.88
C SER A 236 14.76 -1.59 -1.61
N THR A 237 14.96 -1.29 -2.89
CA THR A 237 13.94 -0.65 -3.73
C THR A 237 13.91 -1.28 -5.10
N ASN A 238 12.69 -1.54 -5.60
CA ASN A 238 12.47 -2.07 -6.94
C ASN A 238 12.50 -0.95 -7.98
N LEU A 239 12.45 0.32 -7.57
CA LEU A 239 12.47 1.47 -8.48
C LEU A 239 13.60 1.42 -9.51
N TRP A 240 14.76 0.90 -9.15
CA TRP A 240 15.94 0.86 -10.02
C TRP A 240 15.95 -0.29 -11.02
N THR A 241 15.16 -1.33 -10.78
CA THR A 241 15.10 -2.56 -11.58
C THR A 241 13.75 -2.76 -12.24
N ALA A 242 12.73 -1.99 -11.85
CA ALA A 242 11.38 -2.10 -12.36
C ALA A 242 11.31 -1.79 -13.86
N GLU A 243 10.79 -2.74 -14.62
CA GLU A 243 10.46 -2.53 -16.03
C GLU A 243 9.08 -1.89 -16.16
N VAL A 244 9.07 -0.57 -16.23
CA VAL A 244 7.83 0.22 -16.27
C VAL A 244 7.82 1.20 -17.42
N ASP A 245 6.62 1.59 -17.82
CA ASP A 245 6.35 2.59 -18.85
C ASP A 245 6.12 3.98 -18.22
N ALA A 246 5.85 4.07 -16.91
CA ALA A 246 5.78 5.31 -16.15
C ALA A 246 6.04 5.09 -14.65
N LEU A 247 6.54 6.14 -13.98
CA LEU A 247 6.61 6.23 -12.53
C LEU A 247 5.52 7.18 -12.01
N VAL A 248 4.80 6.76 -10.97
CA VAL A 248 3.91 7.61 -10.20
C VAL A 248 4.47 7.73 -8.80
N TYR A 249 4.75 8.95 -8.36
CA TYR A 249 5.55 9.21 -7.17
C TYR A 249 4.84 10.17 -6.22
N SER A 250 4.64 9.75 -4.96
CA SER A 250 4.15 10.62 -3.89
C SER A 250 5.33 11.10 -3.02
N PRO A 251 5.69 12.40 -3.04
CA PRO A 251 6.77 12.96 -2.24
C PRO A 251 6.30 13.40 -0.84
N LEU A 252 5.13 12.94 -0.36
CA LEU A 252 4.55 13.48 0.88
C LEU A 252 5.40 13.23 2.13
N MET A 253 6.28 12.23 2.10
CA MET A 253 7.21 12.02 3.21
C MET A 253 8.37 13.02 3.22
N ASP A 254 8.79 13.57 2.07
CA ASP A 254 9.67 14.74 2.02
C ASP A 254 9.01 15.98 2.65
N TYR A 255 7.68 16.06 2.61
CA TYR A 255 6.96 17.18 3.20
C TYR A 255 6.90 17.04 4.72
N THR A 256 6.98 15.81 5.21
CA THR A 256 6.58 15.40 6.55
C THR A 256 7.76 15.10 7.47
N GLN A 257 8.65 14.19 7.07
CA GLN A 257 9.70 13.68 7.95
C GLN A 257 10.81 14.70 8.20
N GLU A 258 11.32 14.69 9.42
CA GLU A 258 12.56 15.38 9.77
C GLU A 258 13.77 14.55 9.37
N LEU A 259 14.85 15.25 9.08
CA LEU A 259 16.17 14.68 8.83
C LEU A 259 16.99 14.74 10.11
N TYR A 260 17.55 13.60 10.49
CA TYR A 260 18.53 13.49 11.57
C TYR A 260 19.89 13.21 10.95
N ARG A 261 20.86 14.07 11.23
CA ARG A 261 22.20 13.96 10.66
C ARG A 261 23.13 13.28 11.65
N GLU A 262 23.76 12.18 11.23
CA GLU A 262 24.79 11.51 12.03
C GLU A 262 26.03 12.41 12.09
N LYS A 263 26.50 12.77 13.29
CA LYS A 263 27.61 13.71 13.48
C LYS A 263 28.94 13.19 12.90
N ALA A 264 29.15 11.87 12.95
CA ALA A 264 30.39 11.25 12.52
C ALA A 264 30.57 11.23 11.00
N THR A 265 29.47 11.06 10.25
CA THR A 265 29.51 10.83 8.80
C THR A 265 28.86 11.96 8.00
N GLY A 266 28.04 12.80 8.64
CA GLY A 266 27.23 13.81 7.97
C GLY A 266 26.01 13.24 7.22
N ILE A 267 25.77 11.92 7.27
CA ILE A 267 24.64 11.27 6.60
C ILE A 267 23.34 11.68 7.27
N ALA A 268 22.37 12.13 6.48
CA ALA A 268 21.04 12.53 6.96
C ALA A 268 20.00 11.43 6.70
N ILE A 269 19.32 10.99 7.74
CA ILE A 269 18.31 9.93 7.69
C ILE A 269 16.93 10.52 8.03
N PRO A 270 15.90 10.30 7.18
CA PRO A 270 14.55 10.75 7.48
C PRO A 270 13.89 9.84 8.51
N PHE A 271 13.24 10.43 9.52
CA PHE A 271 12.42 9.70 10.48
C PHE A 271 11.41 10.64 11.16
N GLY A 272 10.30 10.10 11.67
CA GLY A 272 9.29 10.89 12.38
C GLY A 272 8.30 11.61 11.48
N GLY A 273 7.97 12.84 11.84
CA GLY A 273 6.92 13.66 11.21
C GLY A 273 6.34 14.68 12.18
N TYR A 274 6.60 15.97 11.91
CA TYR A 274 6.16 17.12 12.71
C TYR A 274 6.58 17.07 14.19
N GLN A 275 7.69 16.40 14.50
CA GLN A 275 8.23 16.29 15.86
C GLN A 275 9.76 16.17 15.88
N ASN A 276 10.42 17.03 16.66
CA ASN A 276 11.83 16.85 17.01
C ASN A 276 11.99 15.85 18.16
N ILE A 277 12.38 14.61 17.84
CA ILE A 277 12.54 13.57 18.87
C ILE A 277 13.74 13.83 19.79
N LEU A 278 14.74 14.60 19.35
CA LEU A 278 15.91 14.94 20.18
C LEU A 278 15.58 15.99 21.26
N ALA A 279 14.55 16.80 21.02
CA ALA A 279 14.03 17.77 21.98
C ALA A 279 13.05 17.14 22.99
N THR A 280 12.55 15.93 22.71
CA THR A 280 11.65 15.20 23.61
C THR A 280 12.48 14.47 24.68
N ASP A 281 11.94 14.36 25.89
CA ASP A 281 12.55 13.53 26.94
C ASP A 281 12.60 12.05 26.51
N ALA A 282 13.77 11.42 26.68
CA ALA A 282 14.04 10.07 26.16
C ALA A 282 13.23 8.99 26.86
N ALA A 283 13.04 9.09 28.19
CA ALA A 283 12.27 8.12 28.96
C ALA A 283 10.78 8.18 28.55
N THR A 284 10.24 9.39 28.44
CA THR A 284 8.85 9.63 28.03
C THR A 284 8.59 9.12 26.62
N LEU A 285 9.48 9.41 25.67
CA LEU A 285 9.33 8.99 24.29
C LEU A 285 9.53 7.47 24.13
N GLY A 286 10.51 6.89 24.82
CA GLY A 286 10.73 5.45 24.85
C GLY A 286 9.50 4.69 25.35
N ALA A 287 8.87 5.17 26.44
CA ALA A 287 7.62 4.60 26.95
C ALA A 287 6.49 4.63 25.91
N LYS A 288 6.35 5.73 25.14
CA LYS A 288 5.38 5.82 24.04
C LYS A 288 5.67 4.82 22.92
N TYR A 289 6.93 4.63 22.56
CA TYR A 289 7.32 3.65 21.54
C TYR A 289 7.11 2.21 21.99
N VAL A 290 7.34 1.91 23.28
CA VAL A 290 7.00 0.60 23.87
C VAL A 290 5.49 0.34 23.81
N GLN A 291 4.65 1.33 24.12
CA GLN A 291 3.19 1.20 23.97
C GLN A 291 2.76 0.90 22.53
N ARG A 292 3.49 1.44 21.55
CA ARG A 292 3.33 1.14 20.12
C ARG A 292 4.01 -0.15 19.66
N ARG A 293 4.64 -0.88 20.58
CA ARG A 293 5.39 -2.13 20.35
C ARG A 293 6.61 -1.98 19.41
N PHE A 294 7.16 -0.77 19.30
CA PHE A 294 8.37 -0.52 18.52
C PHE A 294 9.58 -1.11 19.26
N ARG A 295 10.21 -2.12 18.67
CA ARG A 295 11.35 -2.83 19.26
C ARG A 295 12.64 -2.06 19.02
N GLY A 296 13.52 -1.99 20.03
CA GLY A 296 14.80 -1.28 19.94
C GLY A 296 14.70 0.25 19.97
N MET A 297 13.51 0.81 20.17
CA MET A 297 13.26 2.25 20.29
C MET A 297 13.05 2.69 21.75
N ASP A 298 13.83 2.11 22.66
CA ASP A 298 13.77 2.38 24.10
C ASP A 298 14.54 3.65 24.51
N GLU A 299 14.54 3.94 25.81
CA GLU A 299 15.23 5.10 26.36
C GLU A 299 16.73 5.11 26.05
N ASP A 300 17.40 3.96 26.13
CA ASP A 300 18.84 3.83 25.89
C ASP A 300 19.17 4.13 24.42
N PHE A 301 18.38 3.59 23.50
CA PHE A 301 18.47 3.95 22.08
C PHE A 301 18.34 5.46 21.87
N LEU A 302 17.34 6.09 22.47
CA LEU A 302 17.06 7.52 22.28
C LEU A 302 18.15 8.41 22.88
N ARG A 303 18.71 8.04 24.04
CA ARG A 303 19.86 8.75 24.65
C ARG A 303 21.09 8.66 23.76
N ARG A 304 21.41 7.46 23.26
CA ARG A 304 22.51 7.26 22.30
C ARG A 304 22.28 8.04 21.01
N PHE A 305 21.09 7.93 20.42
CA PHE A 305 20.72 8.63 19.19
C PHE A 305 20.89 10.15 19.34
N LYS A 306 20.47 10.73 20.46
CA LYS A 306 20.69 12.16 20.77
C LYS A 306 22.17 12.55 20.88
N SER A 307 23.01 11.66 21.38
CA SER A 307 24.46 11.92 21.45
C SER A 307 25.13 11.87 20.07
N GLU A 308 24.67 11.00 19.18
CA GLU A 308 25.30 10.71 17.88
C GLU A 308 24.71 11.49 16.71
N PHE A 309 23.48 11.99 16.83
CA PHE A 309 22.77 12.69 15.77
C PHE A 309 22.45 14.13 16.17
N GLU A 310 22.30 14.98 15.15
CA GLU A 310 21.78 16.34 15.27
C GLU A 310 20.48 16.49 14.48
N PHE A 311 19.64 17.42 14.94
CA PHE A 311 18.35 17.69 14.33
C PHE A 311 18.52 18.63 13.12
N GLY A 312 18.22 18.12 11.93
CA GLY A 312 18.29 18.89 10.68
C GLY A 312 16.97 19.55 10.25
N GLY A 313 15.87 19.27 10.96
CA GLY A 313 14.53 19.69 10.53
C GLY A 313 14.04 18.95 9.28
N GLN A 314 12.90 19.36 8.74
CA GLN A 314 12.39 18.81 7.48
C GLN A 314 13.24 19.31 6.30
N ILE A 315 13.34 18.53 5.22
CA ILE A 315 14.15 18.88 4.04
C ILE A 315 13.82 20.28 3.50
N SER A 316 14.85 21.03 3.10
CA SER A 316 14.63 22.37 2.55
C SER A 316 13.98 22.30 1.15
N PRO A 317 13.22 23.32 0.71
CA PRO A 317 12.71 23.39 -0.65
C PRO A 317 13.80 23.32 -1.74
N ALA A 318 15.01 23.78 -1.44
CA ALA A 318 16.13 23.74 -2.36
C ALA A 318 16.71 22.32 -2.48
N ASP A 319 16.94 21.65 -1.36
CA ASP A 319 17.46 20.28 -1.32
C ASP A 319 16.45 19.29 -1.88
N PHE A 320 15.15 19.50 -1.63
CA PHE A 320 14.08 18.72 -2.23
C PHE A 320 14.12 18.82 -3.76
N GLN A 321 14.20 20.03 -4.32
CA GLN A 321 14.34 20.19 -5.78
C GLN A 321 15.64 19.56 -6.30
N ALA A 322 16.75 19.65 -5.56
CA ALA A 322 18.00 18.99 -5.93
C ALA A 322 17.84 17.47 -5.97
N ASN A 323 17.16 16.88 -4.99
CA ASN A 323 16.86 15.46 -4.95
C ASN A 323 15.92 15.02 -6.08
N LEU A 324 14.92 15.84 -6.43
CA LEU A 324 14.03 15.55 -7.57
C LEU A 324 14.77 15.60 -8.91
N ARG A 325 15.68 16.55 -9.12
CA ARG A 325 16.56 16.59 -10.30
C ARG A 325 17.45 15.36 -10.37
N TRP A 326 18.01 14.96 -9.23
CA TRP A 326 18.77 13.72 -9.13
C TRP A 326 17.91 12.50 -9.47
N LEU A 327 16.70 12.38 -8.92
CA LEU A 327 15.79 11.26 -9.20
C LEU A 327 15.46 11.17 -10.70
N ARG A 328 15.15 12.31 -11.31
CA ARG A 328 14.91 12.42 -12.76
C ARG A 328 16.14 11.98 -13.58
N SER A 329 17.35 12.29 -13.14
CA SER A 329 18.56 11.85 -13.84
C SER A 329 18.85 10.35 -13.70
N GLN A 330 18.29 9.68 -12.69
CA GLN A 330 18.45 8.22 -12.52
C GLN A 330 17.54 7.40 -13.44
N LEU A 331 16.48 8.00 -14.00
CA LEU A 331 15.50 7.29 -14.82
C LEU A 331 15.74 7.55 -16.32
N PRO A 332 15.49 6.57 -17.22
CA PRO A 332 15.55 6.80 -18.65
C PRO A 332 14.62 7.93 -19.08
N ALA A 333 15.08 8.83 -19.95
CA ALA A 333 14.33 10.02 -20.36
C ALA A 333 12.92 9.71 -20.90
N ALA A 334 12.74 8.54 -21.53
CA ALA A 334 11.45 8.11 -22.07
C ALA A 334 10.40 7.75 -21.00
N ILE A 335 10.83 7.45 -19.76
CA ILE A 335 9.93 7.11 -18.66
C ILE A 335 9.48 8.40 -17.96
N PRO A 336 8.20 8.81 -18.07
CA PRO A 336 7.69 9.99 -17.39
C PRO A 336 7.54 9.76 -15.89
N ILE A 337 7.58 10.85 -15.12
CA ILE A 337 7.25 10.85 -13.69
C ILE A 337 5.99 11.68 -13.44
N PHE A 338 4.97 11.07 -12.88
CA PHE A 338 3.76 11.74 -12.42
C PHE A 338 3.80 11.89 -10.91
N PHE A 339 4.01 13.12 -10.43
CA PHE A 339 4.04 13.44 -9.02
C PHE A 339 2.62 13.68 -8.48
N LEU A 340 2.33 13.09 -7.33
CA LEU A 340 1.09 13.31 -6.58
C LEU A 340 1.39 14.27 -5.44
N ASN A 341 1.01 15.53 -5.58
CA ASN A 341 1.34 16.57 -4.60
C ASN A 341 0.43 16.47 -3.35
N GLY A 342 0.69 17.29 -2.33
CA GLY A 342 -0.08 17.28 -1.08
C GLY A 342 -1.23 18.28 -1.07
N ALA A 343 -2.26 18.01 -0.25
CA ALA A 343 -3.30 19.00 0.02
C ALA A 343 -2.75 20.15 0.87
N GLU A 344 -3.37 21.33 0.77
CA GLU A 344 -2.97 22.56 1.47
C GLU A 344 -4.08 23.04 2.42
N ILE A 345 -4.66 22.11 3.17
CA ILE A 345 -5.79 22.39 4.07
C ILE A 345 -5.38 22.24 5.54
N GLU A 346 -5.96 23.08 6.39
CA GLU A 346 -5.89 22.88 7.83
C GLU A 346 -6.84 21.76 8.25
N VAL A 347 -6.39 20.86 9.13
CA VAL A 347 -7.20 19.75 9.65
C VAL A 347 -7.40 19.96 11.15
N PRO A 348 -8.61 20.35 11.59
CA PRO A 348 -8.88 20.60 13.00
C PRO A 348 -8.55 19.39 13.88
N GLY A 349 -7.80 19.62 14.96
CA GLY A 349 -7.42 18.55 15.90
C GLY A 349 -6.28 17.64 15.42
N SER A 350 -5.69 17.91 14.25
CA SER A 350 -4.49 17.19 13.81
C SER A 350 -3.30 17.49 14.73
N ALA A 351 -2.49 16.46 15.00
CA ALA A 351 -1.23 16.61 15.72
C ALA A 351 -0.11 17.25 14.86
N GLU A 352 -0.37 17.45 13.56
CA GLU A 352 0.59 17.92 12.56
C GLU A 352 0.56 19.44 12.43
N THR A 353 0.99 20.12 13.50
CA THR A 353 0.97 21.59 13.57
C THR A 353 1.79 22.20 12.42
N GLY A 354 1.16 23.12 11.66
CA GLY A 354 1.80 23.82 10.54
C GLY A 354 1.90 23.01 9.24
N ALA A 355 1.25 21.85 9.17
CA ALA A 355 1.30 20.98 8.00
C ALA A 355 0.79 21.64 6.71
N ALA A 356 -0.30 22.42 6.77
CA ALA A 356 -0.84 23.08 5.58
C ALA A 356 0.17 24.08 4.98
N GLN A 357 0.78 24.92 5.82
CA GLN A 357 1.83 25.87 5.38
C GLN A 357 3.05 25.14 4.82
N ARG A 358 3.47 24.05 5.48
CA ARG A 358 4.57 23.21 5.01
C ARG A 358 4.27 22.60 3.64
N HIS A 359 3.08 22.05 3.45
CA HIS A 359 2.63 21.49 2.18
C HIS A 359 2.59 22.56 1.08
N ALA A 360 2.09 23.75 1.37
CA ALA A 360 2.09 24.86 0.41
C ALA A 360 3.51 25.24 -0.04
N GLN A 361 4.45 25.34 0.89
CA GLN A 361 5.86 25.59 0.59
C GLN A 361 6.46 24.51 -0.31
N MET A 362 6.19 23.23 0.00
CA MET A 362 6.77 22.11 -0.73
C MET A 362 6.11 21.89 -2.10
N ASN A 363 4.81 22.13 -2.22
CA ASN A 363 4.11 22.14 -3.51
C ASN A 363 4.63 23.24 -4.42
N GLN A 364 4.95 24.42 -3.87
CA GLN A 364 5.60 25.48 -4.66
C GLN A 364 6.98 25.04 -5.17
N ALA A 365 7.75 24.32 -4.34
CA ALA A 365 9.04 23.76 -4.74
C ALA A 365 8.90 22.68 -5.83
N LEU A 366 7.93 21.78 -5.68
CA LEU A 366 7.59 20.76 -6.68
C LEU A 366 7.19 21.38 -8.02
N ALA A 367 6.32 22.40 -8.00
CA ALA A 367 5.90 23.13 -9.20
C ALA A 367 7.07 23.82 -9.90
N LYS A 368 7.99 24.44 -9.15
CA LYS A 368 9.22 25.04 -9.70
C LYS A 368 10.13 24.01 -10.36
N PHE A 369 10.30 22.84 -9.74
CA PHE A 369 11.04 21.74 -10.36
C PHE A 369 10.40 21.32 -11.68
N ILE A 370 9.10 21.05 -11.67
CA ILE A 370 8.37 20.54 -12.84
C ILE A 370 8.34 21.52 -14.00
N ALA A 371 8.31 22.83 -13.73
CA ALA A 371 8.41 23.85 -14.76
C ALA A 371 9.73 23.83 -15.56
N SER A 372 10.77 23.15 -15.05
CA SER A 372 12.10 23.07 -15.67
C SER A 372 12.59 21.65 -15.97
N ALA A 373 11.82 20.63 -15.59
CA ALA A 373 12.23 19.23 -15.69
C ALA A 373 11.49 18.53 -16.84
N ASP A 374 12.26 17.85 -17.70
CA ASP A 374 11.69 17.08 -18.80
C ASP A 374 10.85 15.90 -18.27
N ASN A 375 9.69 15.70 -18.88
CA ASN A 375 8.83 14.52 -18.70
C ASN A 375 8.41 14.28 -17.23
N CYS A 376 8.31 15.36 -16.46
CA CYS A 376 7.78 15.37 -15.11
C CYS A 376 6.45 16.13 -15.09
N PHE A 377 5.45 15.59 -14.40
CA PHE A 377 4.09 16.14 -14.37
C PHE A 377 3.52 16.14 -12.95
N ILE A 378 2.55 17.01 -12.67
CA ILE A 378 1.79 17.00 -11.41
C ILE A 378 0.39 16.47 -11.71
N ILE A 379 -0.09 15.53 -10.89
CA ILE A 379 -1.51 15.29 -10.71
C ILE A 379 -1.94 16.04 -9.44
N ASP A 380 -2.58 17.18 -9.63
CA ASP A 380 -2.79 18.13 -8.53
C ASP A 380 -3.99 17.76 -7.67
N VAL A 381 -3.75 17.40 -6.41
CA VAL A 381 -4.80 17.04 -5.44
C VAL A 381 -5.56 18.27 -4.93
N ARG A 382 -4.96 19.46 -5.00
CA ARG A 382 -5.56 20.72 -4.49
C ARG A 382 -6.79 21.13 -5.29
N ASP A 383 -6.90 20.62 -6.51
CA ASP A 383 -8.05 20.85 -7.36
C ASP A 383 -9.34 20.25 -6.78
N PHE A 384 -9.25 19.24 -5.91
CA PHE A 384 -10.43 18.54 -5.38
C PHE A 384 -10.38 18.25 -3.88
N VAL A 385 -9.23 18.35 -3.22
CA VAL A 385 -9.11 18.33 -1.75
C VAL A 385 -8.98 19.78 -1.27
N ARG A 386 -10.10 20.37 -0.83
CA ARG A 386 -10.19 21.82 -0.56
C ARG A 386 -10.61 22.16 0.86
N THR A 387 -11.20 21.21 1.56
CA THR A 387 -11.80 21.42 2.88
C THR A 387 -11.44 20.27 3.83
N PRO A 388 -11.55 20.47 5.16
CA PRO A 388 -11.35 19.39 6.13
C PRO A 388 -12.28 18.17 5.91
N ALA A 389 -13.44 18.37 5.27
CA ALA A 389 -14.36 17.28 4.96
C ALA A 389 -13.84 16.35 3.84
N ASP A 390 -12.85 16.79 3.05
CA ASP A 390 -12.25 16.03 1.95
C ASP A 390 -11.18 15.05 2.43
N VAL A 391 -10.85 15.06 3.71
CA VAL A 391 -9.87 14.18 4.33
C VAL A 391 -10.50 13.35 5.45
N THR A 392 -9.74 12.39 5.96
CA THR A 392 -10.17 11.49 7.04
C THR A 392 -9.53 11.92 8.36
N ASN A 393 -8.33 11.44 8.67
CA ASN A 393 -7.63 11.73 9.93
C ASN A 393 -6.50 12.77 9.79
N ASN A 394 -5.90 12.94 8.62
CA ASN A 394 -4.87 13.94 8.35
C ASN A 394 -4.94 14.44 6.90
N LEU A 395 -4.16 15.48 6.56
CA LEU A 395 -4.18 16.12 5.24
C LEU A 395 -3.59 15.26 4.10
N ARG A 396 -3.08 14.06 4.40
CA ARG A 396 -2.54 13.09 3.44
C ARG A 396 -3.51 11.93 3.15
N HIS A 397 -4.57 11.77 3.94
CA HIS A 397 -5.54 10.68 3.77
C HIS A 397 -6.89 11.21 3.31
N TYR A 398 -7.15 11.09 2.01
CA TYR A 398 -8.33 11.65 1.36
C TYR A 398 -9.58 10.77 1.55
N GLN A 399 -10.75 11.39 1.43
CA GLN A 399 -12.00 10.65 1.26
C GLN A 399 -11.95 9.78 0.00
N ARG A 400 -12.60 8.61 0.04
CA ARG A 400 -12.52 7.61 -1.02
C ARG A 400 -12.89 8.12 -2.42
N ALA A 401 -13.85 9.04 -2.50
CA ALA A 401 -14.26 9.65 -3.77
C ALA A 401 -13.10 10.40 -4.46
N HIS A 402 -12.17 10.96 -3.69
CA HIS A 402 -11.02 11.69 -4.22
C HIS A 402 -9.96 10.77 -4.82
N TYR A 403 -9.79 9.56 -4.31
CA TYR A 403 -8.90 8.55 -4.95
C TYR A 403 -9.42 8.11 -6.31
N ARG A 404 -10.74 8.10 -6.53
CA ARG A 404 -11.31 7.87 -7.87
C ARG A 404 -10.98 9.00 -8.82
N THR A 405 -11.20 10.25 -8.39
CA THR A 405 -10.82 11.44 -9.17
C THR A 405 -9.33 11.41 -9.51
N LEU A 406 -8.49 11.03 -8.55
CA LEU A 406 -7.05 10.91 -8.73
C LEU A 406 -6.71 9.83 -9.77
N ALA A 407 -7.34 8.66 -9.73
CA ALA A 407 -7.12 7.58 -10.71
C ALA A 407 -7.53 8.00 -12.12
N GLN A 408 -8.67 8.69 -12.25
CA GLN A 408 -9.15 9.19 -13.54
C GLN A 408 -8.17 10.21 -14.14
N ARG A 409 -7.72 11.18 -13.34
CA ARG A 409 -6.74 12.19 -13.78
C ARG A 409 -5.40 11.56 -14.15
N LEU A 410 -4.92 10.62 -13.33
CA LEU A 410 -3.68 9.91 -13.61
C LEU A 410 -3.77 9.08 -14.90
N ALA A 411 -4.85 8.32 -15.09
CA ALA A 411 -5.04 7.54 -16.31
C ALA A 411 -5.16 8.42 -17.56
N GLN A 412 -5.83 9.58 -17.47
CA GLN A 412 -5.88 10.56 -18.56
C GLN A 412 -4.48 11.09 -18.88
N ALA A 413 -3.68 11.45 -17.87
CA ALA A 413 -2.33 11.97 -18.05
C ALA A 413 -1.38 10.91 -18.65
N LEU A 414 -1.45 9.68 -18.16
CA LEU A 414 -0.71 8.53 -18.69
C LEU A 414 -1.08 8.24 -20.16
N GLY A 415 -2.38 8.29 -20.48
CA GLY A 415 -2.86 8.10 -21.84
C GLY A 415 -2.39 9.20 -22.79
N ALA A 416 -2.50 10.45 -22.36
CA ALA A 416 -2.04 11.61 -23.13
C ALA A 416 -0.54 11.52 -23.45
N TRP A 417 0.29 11.16 -22.47
CA TRP A 417 1.73 10.98 -22.66
C TRP A 417 2.05 9.88 -23.69
N HIS A 418 1.36 8.74 -23.61
CA HIS A 418 1.58 7.61 -24.51
C HIS A 418 0.85 7.75 -25.85
N GLY A 419 0.25 8.91 -26.16
CA GLY A 419 -0.51 9.14 -27.39
C GLY A 419 -1.70 8.19 -27.57
N ARG A 420 -2.27 7.67 -26.47
CA ARG A 420 -3.37 6.71 -26.51
C ARG A 420 -4.42 7.00 -25.46
N GLN A 421 -5.69 6.97 -25.82
CA GLN A 421 -6.74 6.89 -24.81
C GLN A 421 -6.65 5.53 -24.10
N LEU A 422 -6.56 5.57 -22.78
CA LEU A 422 -6.73 4.37 -21.96
C LEU A 422 -8.23 4.13 -21.83
N PRO A 423 -8.77 3.06 -22.44
CA PRO A 423 -10.21 2.80 -22.40
C PRO A 423 -10.66 2.70 -20.95
N HIS A 424 -11.67 3.49 -20.61
CA HIS A 424 -12.24 3.56 -19.28
C HIS A 424 -13.47 2.67 -19.22
N SER A 425 -13.43 1.63 -18.39
CA SER A 425 -14.61 0.80 -18.17
C SER A 425 -15.57 1.53 -17.24
N VAL A 426 -16.57 2.23 -17.81
CA VAL A 426 -17.66 2.91 -17.08
C VAL A 426 -18.31 1.97 -16.07
N TRP A 427 -18.39 0.68 -16.38
CA TRP A 427 -18.97 -0.34 -15.51
C TRP A 427 -18.06 -0.79 -14.37
N THR A 428 -16.75 -0.86 -14.59
CA THR A 428 -15.76 -1.12 -13.52
C THR A 428 -15.69 0.09 -12.58
N ASP A 429 -15.79 1.29 -13.14
CA ASP A 429 -15.81 2.55 -12.40
C ASP A 429 -17.09 2.73 -11.58
N LEU A 430 -18.27 2.51 -12.19
CA LEU A 430 -19.56 2.53 -11.47
C LEU A 430 -19.58 1.49 -10.34
N ARG A 431 -18.90 0.35 -10.50
CA ARG A 431 -18.79 -0.67 -9.45
C ARG A 431 -17.83 -0.29 -8.34
N ALA A 432 -16.70 0.33 -8.67
CA ALA A 432 -15.80 0.90 -7.67
C ALA A 432 -16.53 1.99 -6.85
N GLN A 433 -17.38 2.81 -7.50
CA GLN A 433 -18.23 3.81 -6.84
C GLN A 433 -19.33 3.20 -5.97
N VAL A 434 -20.08 2.24 -6.49
CA VAL A 434 -21.18 1.59 -5.77
C VAL A 434 -20.65 0.80 -4.56
N ALA A 435 -19.49 0.16 -4.71
CA ALA A 435 -18.79 -0.47 -3.59
C ALA A 435 -18.28 0.55 -2.56
N SER A 436 -18.05 1.80 -2.94
CA SER A 436 -17.60 2.86 -2.02
C SER A 436 -18.71 3.56 -1.23
N HIS A 437 -19.98 3.53 -1.69
CA HIS A 437 -21.08 4.30 -1.08
C HIS A 437 -22.15 3.46 -0.39
N LEU A 438 -22.24 2.16 -0.65
CA LEU A 438 -23.24 1.33 -0.02
C LEU A 438 -22.73 0.81 1.33
N SER A 439 -23.56 0.88 2.37
CA SER A 439 -23.37 -0.02 3.50
C SER A 439 -23.38 -1.46 3.00
N SER A 440 -22.64 -2.33 3.68
CA SER A 440 -22.51 -3.76 3.38
C SER A 440 -23.81 -4.42 2.87
N LYS A 441 -24.94 -4.11 3.51
CA LYS A 441 -26.26 -4.70 3.22
C LYS A 441 -26.93 -4.19 1.93
N LEU A 442 -26.80 -2.91 1.57
CA LEU A 442 -27.47 -2.35 0.38
C LEU A 442 -26.74 -2.70 -0.92
N ARG A 443 -25.43 -3.01 -0.81
CA ARG A 443 -24.56 -3.50 -1.90
C ARG A 443 -25.09 -4.79 -2.53
N ASN A 444 -25.68 -5.68 -1.73
CA ASN A 444 -26.23 -6.95 -2.18
C ASN A 444 -27.62 -6.89 -2.81
N ALA A 445 -28.47 -5.99 -2.33
CA ALA A 445 -29.81 -5.83 -2.91
C ALA A 445 -29.73 -5.30 -4.35
N TRP A 446 -28.80 -4.37 -4.61
CA TRP A 446 -28.58 -3.80 -5.94
C TRP A 446 -27.95 -4.81 -6.92
N GLU A 447 -27.02 -5.66 -6.47
CA GLU A 447 -26.43 -6.71 -7.31
C GLU A 447 -27.38 -7.88 -7.61
N LYS A 448 -28.39 -8.12 -6.76
CA LYS A 448 -29.46 -9.11 -7.02
C LYS A 448 -30.52 -8.63 -8.01
N LEU A 449 -30.73 -7.31 -8.12
CA LEU A 449 -31.72 -6.70 -9.03
C LEU A 449 -31.21 -6.51 -10.47
N GLN A 450 -29.91 -6.73 -10.72
CA GLN A 450 -29.28 -6.65 -12.04
C GLN A 450 -28.96 -8.01 -12.67
N LYS A 451 -29.40 -9.10 -12.03
CA LYS A 451 -29.52 -10.44 -12.62
C LYS A 451 -30.97 -10.68 -12.98
#